data_AF-A0A534MM68-F1
#
_entry.id   AF-A0A534MM68-F1
#
_cell.length_a   1.000
_cell.length_b   1.000
_cell.length_c   1.000
_cell.angle_alpha   90.00
_cell.angle_beta   90.00
_cell.angle_gamma   90.00
#
_symmetry.space_group_name_H-M   'P 1'
#
loop_
_entity.id
_entity.type
_entity.pdbx_description
1 polymer ?
#
loop_
_entity_poly.entity_id
_entity_poly.type
_entity_poly.pdbx_seq_one_letter_code
_entity_poly.pdbx_strand_id
1 'polypeptide(L)'
;MEPMEPKPIALEAHGATTEAEPGERTMTTHVTFATRSPGPLQDLTLRRPGLAIDAYPLGGLLLLRCVGPASGIEGSPELRDSGRKILYEARSGEELTLLLDGGKDEEETIASLAEQNAHVVSPIRWQRGEALITLVLEDGTDPRALLERFPDARLVSKRRPAGRQGARSSLSSPLFLPKLTEKQARALLAAFEAGYYEFPRNVTTEDVSLSLGIARSTFEQHLNRAEHHVIRAMLPLVRMRSGRPPAEALEVYSKFSRELGLYVQLEVLGDRVAGVRLARSAPKESVGSDHPYLARILEHVRTGKDDLTDIPLHLEVGPFEREVLDFLRTIPAGQTVTYGEIARRLGRPGASRAVGTACARNPAVIVIPCHRVVPKSGGLGNYSSEGGPETKRKLLEREGARIPDVSVAASEMENPRNPAKRSARPRST
;
A
#
# COMPACT_ATOMS: atom_id res chain seq x y z
N MET A 1 71.53 -17.21 1.92
CA MET A 1 70.52 -16.56 2.75
C MET A 1 69.52 -15.92 1.80
N GLU A 2 68.26 -16.27 1.95
CA GLU A 2 67.16 -16.19 0.97
C GLU A 2 66.92 -14.81 0.33
N PRO A 3 66.33 -14.77 -0.87
CA PRO A 3 65.72 -13.57 -1.40
C PRO A 3 64.28 -13.44 -0.87
N MET A 4 63.92 -12.23 -0.43
CA MET A 4 62.52 -11.85 -0.19
C MET A 4 62.17 -10.73 -1.17
N GLU A 5 61.26 -11.05 -2.09
CA GLU A 5 60.73 -10.12 -3.10
C GLU A 5 60.00 -8.94 -2.46
N PRO A 6 59.92 -7.82 -3.19
CA PRO A 6 58.66 -7.12 -3.33
C PRO A 6 58.21 -7.12 -4.79
N LYS A 7 57.02 -7.66 -5.01
CA LYS A 7 56.34 -7.70 -6.32
C LYS A 7 55.79 -6.32 -6.68
N PRO A 8 55.88 -5.88 -7.95
CA PRO A 8 55.69 -4.48 -8.32
C PRO A 8 54.23 -4.13 -8.59
N ILE A 9 53.92 -2.85 -8.42
CA ILE A 9 52.67 -2.20 -8.84
C ILE A 9 52.88 -1.51 -10.21
N ALA A 10 51.90 -1.75 -11.08
CA ALA A 10 51.36 -0.92 -12.18
C ALA A 10 52.02 -0.89 -13.59
N LEU A 11 51.10 -0.58 -14.53
CA LEU A 11 51.14 -0.07 -15.91
C LEU A 11 50.64 -1.07 -16.98
N GLU A 12 49.75 -0.74 -17.93
CA GLU A 12 48.90 0.44 -18.19
C GLU A 12 47.80 0.07 -19.23
N ALA A 13 46.78 0.94 -19.32
CA ALA A 13 45.84 1.29 -20.43
C ALA A 13 46.07 0.70 -21.85
N HIS A 14 45.12 0.53 -22.77
CA HIS A 14 43.73 0.96 -23.00
C HIS A 14 43.16 0.16 -24.21
N GLY A 15 41.83 0.01 -24.28
CA GLY A 15 41.12 -0.44 -25.50
C GLY A 15 39.64 -0.67 -25.25
N ALA A 16 38.83 0.39 -25.38
CA ALA A 16 37.39 0.37 -25.16
C ALA A 16 36.63 -0.30 -26.33
N THR A 17 35.63 -1.14 -26.01
CA THR A 17 34.25 -1.08 -26.55
C THR A 17 33.33 -2.03 -25.79
N THR A 18 32.41 -1.43 -25.01
CA THR A 18 31.02 -1.85 -24.76
C THR A 18 30.70 -3.35 -24.65
N GLU A 19 30.48 -3.81 -23.43
CA GLU A 19 29.31 -4.62 -23.04
C GLU A 19 29.07 -4.44 -21.54
N ALA A 20 27.80 -4.27 -21.16
CA ALA A 20 27.40 -3.92 -19.80
C ALA A 20 27.83 -4.99 -18.78
N GLU A 21 28.41 -4.60 -17.65
CA GLU A 21 28.61 -5.52 -16.52
C GLU A 21 27.24 -6.03 -16.04
N PRO A 22 27.02 -7.36 -15.99
CA PRO A 22 25.78 -7.92 -15.49
C PRO A 22 25.81 -7.83 -13.96
N GLY A 23 25.13 -6.82 -13.41
CA GLY A 23 24.79 -6.80 -11.99
C GLY A 23 24.10 -8.12 -11.63
N GLU A 24 24.68 -8.84 -10.66
CA GLU A 24 24.21 -10.13 -10.15
C GLU A 24 22.69 -10.10 -9.93
N ARG A 25 21.97 -10.83 -10.79
CA ARG A 25 20.54 -11.02 -10.68
C ARG A 25 20.31 -12.28 -9.86
N THR A 26 20.01 -12.15 -8.58
CA THR A 26 19.47 -13.27 -7.80
C THR A 26 18.09 -13.62 -8.35
N MET A 27 17.98 -14.69 -9.14
CA MET A 27 16.71 -15.21 -9.64
C MET A 27 16.00 -15.98 -8.54
N THR A 28 14.99 -15.36 -7.94
CA THR A 28 14.16 -16.04 -6.94
C THR A 28 13.13 -16.96 -7.60
N THR A 29 12.97 -18.19 -7.12
CA THR A 29 11.91 -19.11 -7.59
C THR A 29 10.77 -19.17 -6.57
N HIS A 30 9.54 -18.94 -7.00
CA HIS A 30 8.36 -19.11 -6.15
C HIS A 30 7.84 -20.54 -6.27
N VAL A 31 7.64 -21.19 -5.13
CA VAL A 31 7.16 -22.57 -5.05
C VAL A 31 5.96 -22.61 -4.13
N THR A 32 4.82 -23.05 -4.63
CA THR A 32 3.62 -23.29 -3.82
C THR A 32 3.38 -24.79 -3.75
N PHE A 33 3.16 -25.32 -2.56
CA PHE A 33 2.84 -26.73 -2.34
C PHE A 33 1.77 -26.88 -1.27
N ALA A 34 1.05 -27.99 -1.34
CA ALA A 34 0.12 -28.41 -0.31
C ALA A 34 0.79 -29.47 0.57
N THR A 35 0.52 -29.46 1.86
CA THR A 35 1.02 -30.48 2.82
C THR A 35 -0.02 -30.69 3.92
N ARG A 36 0.03 -31.83 4.57
CA ARG A 36 -0.71 -32.10 5.80
C ARG A 36 0.23 -31.95 6.98
N SER A 37 0.03 -30.93 7.79
CA SER A 37 0.78 -30.76 9.04
C SER A 37 -0.16 -31.01 10.21
N PRO A 38 0.03 -32.11 10.97
CA PRO A 38 -0.73 -32.38 12.19
C PRO A 38 -0.68 -31.17 13.12
N GLY A 39 -1.84 -30.75 13.62
CA GLY A 39 -1.93 -29.56 14.45
C GLY A 39 -3.33 -28.96 14.49
N PRO A 40 -3.51 -27.92 15.32
CA PRO A 40 -4.82 -27.36 15.62
C PRO A 40 -5.52 -26.79 14.38
N LEU A 41 -4.77 -26.18 13.44
CA LEU A 41 -5.34 -25.59 12.23
C LEU A 41 -5.79 -26.66 11.21
N GLN A 42 -5.06 -27.77 11.12
CA GLN A 42 -5.49 -28.93 10.35
C GLN A 42 -6.82 -29.48 10.89
N ASP A 43 -6.87 -29.75 12.20
CA ASP A 43 -8.04 -30.34 12.83
C ASP A 43 -9.28 -29.44 12.74
N LEU A 44 -9.09 -28.13 12.93
CA LEU A 44 -10.15 -27.13 12.77
C LEU A 44 -10.76 -27.17 11.37
N THR A 45 -9.92 -27.19 10.33
CA THR A 45 -10.38 -27.15 8.93
C THR A 45 -10.86 -28.50 8.41
N LEU A 46 -10.49 -29.62 9.03
CA LEU A 46 -11.08 -30.94 8.78
C LEU A 46 -12.49 -31.05 9.36
N ARG A 47 -12.67 -30.62 10.62
CA ARG A 47 -13.95 -30.73 11.34
C ARG A 47 -15.01 -29.76 10.84
N ARG A 48 -14.60 -28.68 10.16
CA ARG A 48 -15.48 -27.64 9.64
C ARG A 48 -15.35 -27.54 8.12
N PRO A 49 -16.03 -28.42 7.36
CA PRO A 49 -16.05 -28.33 5.90
C PRO A 49 -16.52 -26.94 5.43
N GLY A 50 -15.68 -26.25 4.65
CA GLY A 50 -15.95 -24.88 4.19
C GLY A 50 -15.20 -23.79 4.96
N LEU A 51 -14.58 -24.13 6.11
CA LEU A 51 -13.67 -23.21 6.81
C LEU A 51 -12.36 -23.06 6.04
N ALA A 52 -11.96 -21.82 5.80
CA ALA A 52 -10.63 -21.46 5.35
C ALA A 52 -9.95 -20.59 6.41
N ILE A 53 -8.66 -20.83 6.69
CA ILE A 53 -7.88 -20.03 7.64
C ILE A 53 -6.65 -19.50 6.92
N ASP A 54 -6.51 -18.18 6.84
CA ASP A 54 -5.26 -17.53 6.46
C ASP A 54 -4.43 -17.28 7.74
N ALA A 55 -3.31 -17.97 7.88
CA ALA A 55 -2.41 -17.89 9.04
C ALA A 55 -1.18 -17.04 8.72
N TYR A 56 -0.86 -16.08 9.59
CA TYR A 56 0.24 -15.14 9.46
C TYR A 56 1.17 -15.28 10.67
N PRO A 57 2.29 -16.00 10.52
CA PRO A 57 3.34 -16.06 11.54
C PRO A 57 3.98 -14.67 11.72
N LEU A 58 4.06 -14.19 12.96
CA LEU A 58 4.60 -12.87 13.33
C LEU A 58 5.68 -13.03 14.40
N GLY A 59 6.62 -13.98 14.19
CA GLY A 59 7.55 -14.43 15.21
C GLY A 59 6.83 -15.30 16.23
N GLY A 60 6.97 -15.00 17.53
CA GLY A 60 6.30 -15.72 18.62
C GLY A 60 4.78 -15.46 18.75
N LEU A 61 4.14 -15.01 17.67
CA LEU A 61 2.72 -14.67 17.59
C LEU A 61 2.15 -15.27 16.31
N LEU A 62 0.90 -15.69 16.34
CA LEU A 62 0.19 -16.21 15.17
C LEU A 62 -1.13 -15.49 14.99
N LEU A 63 -1.27 -14.77 13.89
CA LEU A 63 -2.55 -14.18 13.50
C LEU A 63 -3.29 -15.14 12.57
N LEU A 64 -4.54 -15.43 12.91
CA LEU A 64 -5.44 -16.25 12.11
C LEU A 64 -6.58 -15.39 11.60
N ARG A 65 -6.88 -15.52 10.31
CA ARG A 65 -8.10 -15.00 9.70
C ARG A 65 -8.92 -16.17 9.18
N CYS A 66 -10.00 -16.47 9.88
CA CYS A 66 -10.89 -17.59 9.63
C CYS A 66 -12.11 -17.10 8.85
N VAL A 67 -12.39 -17.68 7.68
CA VAL A 67 -13.51 -17.30 6.81
C VAL A 67 -14.41 -18.52 6.60
N GLY A 68 -15.74 -18.31 6.71
CA GLY A 68 -16.75 -19.34 6.54
C GLY A 68 -17.38 -19.73 7.89
N PRO A 69 -17.58 -21.03 8.21
CA PRO A 69 -18.20 -21.47 9.47
C PRO A 69 -17.24 -21.30 10.67
N ALA A 70 -16.90 -20.05 11.00
CA ALA A 70 -15.90 -19.67 11.99
C ALA A 70 -16.47 -19.41 13.40
N SER A 71 -17.75 -19.71 13.63
CA SER A 71 -18.39 -19.55 14.93
C SER A 71 -17.85 -20.57 15.95
N GLY A 72 -17.53 -20.13 17.15
CA GLY A 72 -17.06 -20.98 18.25
C GLY A 72 -15.66 -21.57 18.04
N ILE A 73 -14.85 -21.01 17.15
CA ILE A 73 -13.45 -21.42 16.98
C ILE A 73 -12.62 -20.96 18.19
N GLU A 74 -12.87 -19.76 18.69
CA GLU A 74 -12.23 -19.16 19.86
C GLU A 74 -12.30 -20.04 21.12
N GLY A 75 -13.38 -20.80 21.28
CA GLY A 75 -13.59 -21.73 22.41
C GLY A 75 -13.33 -23.19 22.06
N SER A 76 -12.75 -23.48 20.91
CA SER A 76 -12.66 -24.85 20.42
C SER A 76 -11.57 -25.65 21.16
N PRO A 77 -11.75 -26.98 21.31
CA PRO A 77 -10.71 -27.83 21.90
C PRO A 77 -9.39 -27.74 21.15
N GLU A 78 -9.44 -27.59 19.82
CA GLU A 78 -8.22 -27.48 19.00
C GLU A 78 -7.37 -26.26 19.40
N LEU A 79 -7.98 -25.10 19.64
CA LEU A 79 -7.24 -23.93 20.11
C LEU A 79 -6.92 -24.00 21.61
N ARG A 80 -7.87 -24.42 22.44
CA ARG A 80 -7.67 -24.50 23.90
C ARG A 80 -6.56 -25.49 24.28
N ASP A 81 -6.53 -26.64 23.62
CA ASP A 81 -5.60 -27.73 23.93
C ASP A 81 -4.26 -27.55 23.19
N SER A 82 -4.16 -26.59 22.26
CA SER A 82 -2.90 -26.21 21.60
C SER A 82 -1.87 -25.54 22.52
N GLY A 83 -2.27 -25.16 23.74
CA GLY A 83 -1.44 -24.39 24.66
C GLY A 83 -1.27 -22.92 24.28
N ARG A 84 -1.86 -22.49 23.15
CA ARG A 84 -1.88 -21.09 22.71
C ARG A 84 -2.95 -20.31 23.48
N LYS A 85 -2.58 -19.13 23.95
CA LYS A 85 -3.51 -18.15 24.51
C LYS A 85 -4.04 -17.25 23.40
N ILE A 86 -5.35 -17.07 23.38
CA ILE A 86 -5.97 -16.03 22.56
C ILE A 86 -5.65 -14.67 23.20
N LEU A 87 -4.84 -13.90 22.49
CA LEU A 87 -4.46 -12.53 22.84
C LEU A 87 -5.47 -11.51 22.29
N TYR A 88 -6.12 -11.83 21.18
CA TYR A 88 -7.11 -10.98 20.52
C TYR A 88 -8.14 -11.81 19.78
N GLU A 89 -9.39 -11.33 19.78
CA GLU A 89 -10.50 -11.86 19.00
C GLU A 89 -11.28 -10.68 18.42
N ALA A 90 -11.58 -10.74 17.12
CA ALA A 90 -12.54 -9.85 16.48
C ALA A 90 -13.33 -10.56 15.41
N ARG A 91 -14.60 -10.18 15.25
CA ARG A 91 -15.51 -10.76 14.27
C ARG A 91 -16.07 -9.67 13.37
N SER A 92 -16.05 -9.90 12.07
CA SER A 92 -16.63 -9.00 11.07
C SER A 92 -17.38 -9.85 10.03
N GLY A 93 -18.71 -9.81 10.08
CA GLY A 93 -19.56 -10.68 9.25
C GLY A 93 -19.27 -12.17 9.50
N GLU A 94 -18.93 -12.90 8.44
CA GLU A 94 -18.55 -14.33 8.48
C GLU A 94 -17.04 -14.56 8.72
N GLU A 95 -16.28 -13.50 9.00
CA GLU A 95 -14.84 -13.56 9.27
C GLU A 95 -14.57 -13.46 10.77
N LEU A 96 -13.70 -14.34 11.28
CA LEU A 96 -13.15 -14.30 12.63
C LEU A 96 -11.64 -14.10 12.56
N THR A 97 -11.14 -13.06 13.21
CA THR A 97 -9.71 -12.79 13.38
C THR A 97 -9.29 -13.14 14.80
N LEU A 98 -8.26 -13.96 14.94
CA LEU A 98 -7.64 -14.31 16.22
C LEU A 98 -6.16 -13.93 16.20
N LEU A 99 -5.65 -13.36 17.28
CA LEU A 99 -4.21 -13.32 17.55
C LEU A 99 -3.93 -14.29 18.69
N LEU A 100 -3.03 -15.22 18.44
CA LEU A 100 -2.59 -16.21 19.40
C LEU A 100 -1.16 -15.88 19.84
N ASP A 101 -0.83 -16.11 21.11
CA ASP A 101 0.58 -16.21 21.49
C ASP A 101 1.19 -17.52 20.96
N GLY A 102 2.50 -17.62 21.14
CA GLY A 102 3.38 -18.52 20.41
C GLY A 102 2.96 -19.99 20.38
N GLY A 103 3.60 -20.74 19.48
CA GLY A 103 3.51 -22.19 19.46
C GLY A 103 4.88 -22.77 19.17
N LYS A 104 5.46 -23.52 20.12
CA LYS A 104 6.79 -24.12 19.96
C LYS A 104 6.87 -25.07 18.75
N ASP A 105 5.82 -25.84 18.48
CA ASP A 105 5.87 -26.90 17.45
C ASP A 105 5.59 -26.39 16.01
N GLU A 106 4.66 -25.44 15.86
CA GLU A 106 4.31 -24.87 14.55
C GLU A 106 5.32 -23.79 14.13
N GLU A 107 5.90 -23.04 15.09
CA GLU A 107 7.05 -22.17 14.83
C GLU A 107 8.30 -22.97 14.53
N GLU A 108 8.58 -24.12 15.15
CA GLU A 108 9.67 -25.00 14.70
C GLU A 108 9.42 -25.53 13.29
N THR A 109 8.19 -25.91 12.95
CA THR A 109 7.85 -26.41 11.60
C THR A 109 7.96 -25.31 10.55
N ILE A 110 7.44 -24.09 10.81
CA ILE A 110 7.47 -22.93 9.90
C ILE A 110 8.86 -22.24 9.88
N ALA A 111 9.57 -22.19 11.01
CA ALA A 111 10.93 -21.67 11.09
C ALA A 111 11.96 -22.66 10.53
N SER A 112 11.70 -23.98 10.55
CA SER A 112 12.50 -24.93 9.76
C SER A 112 12.41 -24.66 8.25
N LEU A 113 11.41 -23.91 7.79
CA LEU A 113 11.23 -23.50 6.39
C LEU A 113 12.07 -22.27 6.04
N ALA A 114 12.55 -21.57 7.06
CA ALA A 114 13.39 -20.39 6.99
C ALA A 114 14.88 -20.74 7.24
N GLU A 115 15.29 -21.96 6.91
CA GLU A 115 16.70 -22.26 6.73
C GLU A 115 17.26 -21.54 5.49
N GLN A 116 18.57 -21.34 5.48
CA GLN A 116 19.33 -20.21 4.90
C GLN A 116 19.07 -19.77 3.44
N ASN A 117 18.19 -20.42 2.66
CA ASN A 117 17.92 -20.09 1.26
C ASN A 117 16.42 -20.16 0.85
N ALA A 118 15.50 -20.21 1.82
CA ALA A 118 14.05 -20.25 1.57
C ALA A 118 13.28 -19.32 2.52
N HIS A 119 12.28 -18.61 1.99
CA HIS A 119 11.44 -17.70 2.76
C HIS A 119 9.97 -18.03 2.61
N VAL A 120 9.27 -18.20 3.73
CA VAL A 120 7.82 -18.38 3.76
C VAL A 120 7.12 -17.08 3.39
N VAL A 121 6.22 -17.18 2.43
CA VAL A 121 5.34 -16.08 2.04
C VAL A 121 4.00 -16.25 2.72
N SER A 122 3.68 -15.33 3.62
CA SER A 122 2.38 -15.29 4.30
C SER A 122 1.25 -14.80 3.37
N PRO A 123 0.00 -15.20 3.62
CA PRO A 123 -0.41 -16.18 4.63
C PRO A 123 -0.14 -17.62 4.21
N ILE A 124 0.01 -18.50 5.19
CA ILE A 124 -0.19 -19.94 5.02
C ILE A 124 -1.69 -20.18 5.02
N ARG A 125 -2.22 -20.77 3.94
CA ARG A 125 -3.67 -20.99 3.81
C ARG A 125 -4.03 -22.41 4.20
N TRP A 126 -4.92 -22.56 5.16
CA TRP A 126 -5.46 -23.84 5.59
C TRP A 126 -6.88 -24.03 5.08
N GLN A 127 -7.17 -25.19 4.51
CA GLN A 127 -8.51 -25.57 4.09
C GLN A 127 -8.61 -27.09 3.97
N ARG A 128 -9.71 -27.67 4.48
CA ARG A 128 -9.97 -29.12 4.42
C ARG A 128 -8.79 -29.98 4.93
N GLY A 129 -8.09 -29.50 5.96
CA GLY A 129 -6.95 -30.20 6.57
C GLY A 129 -5.63 -30.11 5.83
N GLU A 130 -5.56 -29.41 4.70
CA GLU A 130 -4.32 -29.14 3.97
C GLU A 130 -3.85 -27.70 4.23
N ALA A 131 -2.54 -27.54 4.40
CA ALA A 131 -1.86 -26.24 4.37
C ALA A 131 -1.28 -26.00 2.97
N LEU A 132 -1.64 -24.87 2.37
CA LEU A 132 -1.05 -24.36 1.15
C LEU A 132 0.01 -23.31 1.51
N ILE A 133 1.27 -23.66 1.29
CA ILE A 133 2.43 -22.86 1.66
C ILE A 133 3.09 -22.35 0.38
N THR A 134 3.48 -21.07 0.36
CA THR A 134 4.29 -20.50 -0.71
C THR A 134 5.66 -20.12 -0.16
N LEU A 135 6.71 -20.54 -0.85
CA LEU A 135 8.09 -20.24 -0.55
C LEU A 135 8.71 -19.42 -1.67
N VAL A 136 9.58 -18.50 -1.30
CA VAL A 136 10.54 -17.84 -2.20
C VAL A 136 11.89 -18.48 -1.95
N LEU A 137 12.44 -19.10 -2.99
CA LEU A 137 13.73 -19.78 -2.94
C LEU A 137 14.79 -18.93 -3.60
N GLU A 138 15.96 -18.85 -2.99
CA GLU A 138 17.15 -18.25 -3.58
C GLU A 138 17.74 -19.13 -4.70
N ASP A 139 18.60 -18.53 -5.52
CA ASP A 139 19.18 -19.18 -6.69
C ASP A 139 19.98 -20.43 -6.33
N GLY A 140 19.75 -21.52 -7.08
CA GLY A 140 20.42 -22.81 -6.84
C GLY A 140 19.72 -23.74 -5.83
N THR A 141 18.70 -23.28 -5.11
CA THR A 141 17.93 -24.12 -4.19
C THR A 141 17.05 -25.12 -4.94
N ASP A 142 17.19 -26.43 -4.69
CA ASP A 142 16.31 -27.45 -5.26
C ASP A 142 14.97 -27.52 -4.51
N PRO A 143 13.84 -27.18 -5.17
CA PRO A 143 12.53 -27.28 -4.55
C PRO A 143 12.16 -28.70 -4.11
N ARG A 144 12.65 -29.75 -4.79
CA ARG A 144 12.24 -31.13 -4.48
C ARG A 144 12.83 -31.59 -3.16
N ALA A 145 14.13 -31.41 -2.96
CA ALA A 145 14.79 -31.69 -1.68
C ALA A 145 14.12 -30.96 -0.51
N LEU A 146 13.65 -29.73 -0.73
CA LEU A 146 12.95 -28.98 0.30
C LEU A 146 11.55 -29.54 0.60
N LEU A 147 10.81 -30.01 -0.41
CA LEU A 147 9.49 -30.61 -0.23
C LEU A 147 9.53 -31.95 0.51
N GLU A 148 10.61 -32.72 0.38
CA GLU A 148 10.80 -34.00 1.10
C GLU A 148 10.80 -33.83 2.62
N ARG A 149 11.06 -32.61 3.11
CA ARG A 149 11.00 -32.26 4.54
C ARG A 149 9.58 -32.15 5.08
N PHE A 150 8.58 -32.14 4.20
CA PHE A 150 7.18 -31.97 4.58
C PHE A 150 6.41 -33.29 4.37
N PRO A 151 5.62 -33.72 5.38
CA PRO A 151 4.76 -34.88 5.22
C PRO A 151 3.69 -34.65 4.13
N ASP A 152 3.47 -35.65 3.30
CA ASP A 152 2.48 -35.64 2.20
C ASP A 152 2.59 -34.42 1.26
N ALA A 153 3.79 -33.85 1.11
CA ALA A 153 3.99 -32.64 0.32
C ALA A 153 3.70 -32.87 -1.16
N ARG A 154 2.85 -32.02 -1.72
CA ARG A 154 2.52 -32.04 -3.14
C ARG A 154 2.74 -30.67 -3.74
N LEU A 155 3.67 -30.60 -4.68
CA LEU A 155 3.90 -29.39 -5.46
C LEU A 155 2.61 -28.99 -6.19
N VAL A 156 2.16 -27.75 -5.95
CA VAL A 156 0.96 -27.16 -6.59
C VAL A 156 1.39 -26.26 -7.74
N SER A 157 2.41 -25.43 -7.54
CA SER A 157 2.96 -24.60 -8.61
C SER A 157 4.43 -24.24 -8.39
N LYS A 158 5.18 -24.10 -9.47
CA LYS A 158 6.55 -23.56 -9.48
C LYS A 158 6.59 -22.44 -10.52
N ARG A 159 6.89 -21.22 -10.10
CA ARG A 159 6.96 -20.05 -10.98
C ARG A 159 8.31 -19.37 -10.80
N ARG A 160 9.03 -19.17 -11.91
CA ARG A 160 10.09 -18.18 -11.98
C ARG A 160 9.44 -16.87 -12.41
N PRO A 161 9.42 -15.81 -11.58
CA PRO A 161 8.84 -14.55 -11.98
C PRO A 161 9.54 -14.04 -13.24
N ALA A 162 8.82 -14.01 -14.37
CA ALA A 162 9.29 -13.39 -15.59
C ALA A 162 9.26 -11.87 -15.41
N GLY A 163 10.32 -11.31 -14.83
CA GLY A 163 10.50 -9.87 -14.70
C GLY A 163 9.59 -9.16 -13.68
N ARG A 164 10.22 -8.23 -12.95
CA ARG A 164 9.76 -7.02 -12.20
C ARG A 164 8.37 -6.88 -11.53
N GLN A 165 7.36 -7.72 -11.73
CA GLN A 165 5.99 -7.45 -11.23
C GLN A 165 5.37 -8.55 -10.34
N GLY A 166 5.92 -9.78 -10.31
CA GLY A 166 5.28 -10.91 -9.61
C GLY A 166 5.48 -11.00 -8.09
N ALA A 167 6.63 -10.55 -7.56
CA ALA A 167 6.98 -10.75 -6.14
C ALA A 167 6.32 -9.74 -5.18
N ARG A 168 5.89 -8.57 -5.68
CA ARG A 168 5.35 -7.49 -4.82
C ARG A 168 3.95 -7.75 -4.28
N SER A 169 3.14 -8.59 -4.95
CA SER A 169 1.75 -8.83 -4.54
C SER A 169 1.62 -9.87 -3.43
N SER A 170 2.65 -10.67 -3.18
CA SER A 170 2.58 -11.79 -2.24
C SER A 170 3.07 -11.44 -0.83
N LEU A 171 3.74 -10.31 -0.64
CA LEU A 171 4.29 -9.88 0.66
C LEU A 171 3.48 -8.77 1.34
N SER A 172 2.48 -8.19 0.66
CA SER A 172 1.58 -7.21 1.26
C SER A 172 0.35 -7.91 1.81
N SER A 173 0.30 -8.12 3.13
CA SER A 173 -0.95 -8.42 3.81
C SER A 173 -1.65 -7.09 4.14
N PRO A 174 -2.93 -6.91 3.77
CA PRO A 174 -3.73 -5.73 4.12
C PRO A 174 -3.83 -5.52 5.62
N LEU A 175 -3.68 -6.61 6.36
CA LEU A 175 -3.84 -6.62 7.80
C LEU A 175 -2.60 -6.06 8.52
N PHE A 176 -1.37 -6.16 7.98
CA PHE A 176 -0.17 -5.82 8.75
C PHE A 176 1.06 -5.34 7.96
N LEU A 177 1.11 -5.41 6.62
CA LEU A 177 2.24 -4.90 5.85
C LEU A 177 1.80 -3.99 4.71
N PRO A 178 2.15 -2.70 4.77
CA PRO A 178 1.73 -1.71 3.79
C PRO A 178 2.44 -1.95 2.46
N LYS A 179 1.75 -1.67 1.35
CA LYS A 179 2.36 -1.70 0.03
C LYS A 179 3.30 -0.50 -0.16
N LEU A 180 4.61 -0.73 -0.02
CA LEU A 180 5.63 0.28 -0.27
C LEU A 180 5.97 0.40 -1.77
N THR A 181 6.26 1.62 -2.23
CA THR A 181 6.89 1.85 -3.54
C THR A 181 8.36 1.40 -3.51
N GLU A 182 8.95 1.12 -4.68
CA GLU A 182 10.36 0.71 -4.79
C GLU A 182 11.31 1.70 -4.13
N LYS A 183 11.06 3.01 -4.32
CA LYS A 183 11.89 4.07 -3.75
C LYS A 183 11.77 4.14 -2.22
N GLN A 184 10.56 3.94 -1.68
CA GLN A 184 10.31 3.87 -0.24
C GLN A 184 10.99 2.64 0.40
N ALA A 185 10.83 1.47 -0.21
CA ALA A 185 11.46 0.24 0.27
C ALA A 185 12.98 0.35 0.26
N ARG A 186 13.57 0.87 -0.83
CA ARG A 186 15.01 1.08 -0.93
C ARG A 186 15.54 2.07 0.11
N ALA A 187 14.85 3.19 0.32
CA ALA A 187 15.24 4.17 1.34
C ALA A 187 15.19 3.57 2.76
N LEU A 188 14.14 2.80 3.07
CA LEU A 188 13.96 2.16 4.37
C LEU A 188 15.05 1.10 4.64
N LEU A 189 15.33 0.24 3.65
CA LEU A 189 16.36 -0.80 3.75
C LEU A 189 17.76 -0.20 3.88
N ALA A 190 18.09 0.80 3.05
CA ALA A 190 19.38 1.48 3.13
C ALA A 190 19.58 2.19 4.48
N ALA A 191 18.52 2.78 5.04
CA ALA A 191 18.57 3.35 6.39
C ALA A 191 18.84 2.27 7.44
N PHE A 192 18.14 1.14 7.35
CA PHE A 192 18.33 0.00 8.27
C PHE A 192 19.75 -0.58 8.19
N GLU A 193 20.23 -0.91 6.99
CA GLU A 193 21.56 -1.47 6.75
C GLU A 193 22.68 -0.53 7.20
N ALA A 194 22.46 0.80 7.11
CA ALA A 194 23.43 1.78 7.57
C ALA A 194 23.41 2.02 9.10
N GLY A 195 22.52 1.35 9.85
CA GLY A 195 22.40 1.52 11.29
C GLY A 195 21.58 2.76 11.72
N TYR A 196 20.74 3.31 10.85
CA TYR A 196 19.94 4.51 11.15
C TYR A 196 18.92 4.28 12.29
N TYR A 197 18.48 3.05 12.49
CA TYR A 197 17.54 2.68 13.57
C TYR A 197 18.23 2.08 14.81
N GLU A 198 19.56 1.96 14.81
CA GLU A 198 20.29 1.46 15.97
C GLU A 198 20.33 2.51 17.09
N PHE A 199 20.46 2.01 18.32
CA PHE A 199 20.73 2.85 19.49
C PHE A 199 22.07 2.44 20.11
N PRO A 200 23.06 3.35 20.21
CA PRO A 200 23.04 4.73 19.70
C PRO A 200 23.04 4.79 18.17
N ARG A 201 22.44 5.86 17.61
CA ARG A 201 22.41 6.09 16.16
C ARG A 201 23.79 6.54 15.69
N ASN A 202 24.37 5.80 14.75
CA ASN A 202 25.73 6.01 14.27
C ASN A 202 25.82 6.62 12.85
N VAL A 203 24.68 6.89 12.21
CA VAL A 203 24.61 7.38 10.83
C VAL A 203 23.58 8.50 10.66
N THR A 204 23.84 9.45 9.77
CA THR A 204 22.91 10.53 9.43
C THR A 204 22.12 10.25 8.16
N THR A 205 21.00 10.96 7.95
CA THR A 205 20.25 10.88 6.68
C THR A 205 21.08 11.37 5.49
N GLU A 206 22.05 12.26 5.72
CA GLU A 206 23.00 12.74 4.71
C GLU A 206 23.85 11.57 4.19
N ASP A 207 24.47 10.82 5.11
CA ASP A 207 25.35 9.69 4.79
C ASP A 207 24.63 8.60 3.99
N VAL A 208 23.40 8.25 4.39
CA VAL A 208 22.58 7.27 3.66
C VAL A 208 22.11 7.80 2.31
N SER A 209 21.81 9.11 2.21
CA SER A 209 21.41 9.69 0.92
C SER A 209 22.56 9.69 -0.09
N LEU A 210 23.79 9.94 0.38
CA LEU A 210 25.00 9.90 -0.44
C LEU A 210 25.27 8.48 -0.98
N SER A 211 25.12 7.45 -0.16
CA SER A 211 25.31 6.05 -0.60
C SER A 211 24.29 5.62 -1.66
N LEU A 212 23.10 6.21 -1.65
CA LEU A 212 22.05 5.96 -2.64
C LEU A 212 22.17 6.84 -3.90
N GLY A 213 23.10 7.81 -3.93
CA GLY A 213 23.26 8.75 -5.04
C GLY A 213 22.04 9.64 -5.30
N ILE A 214 21.27 9.96 -4.24
CA ILE A 214 20.07 10.81 -4.34
C ILE A 214 20.17 12.02 -3.41
N ALA A 215 19.48 13.10 -3.75
CA ALA A 215 19.41 14.27 -2.89
C ALA A 215 18.82 13.92 -1.52
N ARG A 216 19.41 14.45 -0.44
CA ARG A 216 18.95 14.27 0.94
C ARG A 216 17.44 14.46 1.12
N SER A 217 16.89 15.54 0.57
CA SER A 217 15.45 15.83 0.63
C SER A 217 14.57 14.76 -0.04
N THR A 218 15.07 14.14 -1.11
CA THR A 218 14.39 13.04 -1.81
C THR A 218 14.45 11.76 -0.99
N PHE A 219 15.61 11.47 -0.39
CA PHE A 219 15.77 10.35 0.54
C PHE A 219 14.84 10.48 1.74
N GLU A 220 14.86 11.62 2.43
CA GLU A 220 13.99 11.91 3.59
C GLU A 220 12.51 11.77 3.22
N GLN A 221 12.08 12.26 2.06
CA GLN A 221 10.70 12.11 1.61
C GLN A 221 10.30 10.63 1.41
N HIS A 222 11.20 9.81 0.87
CA HIS A 222 10.96 8.38 0.68
C HIS A 222 10.99 7.62 2.01
N LEU A 223 11.98 7.92 2.86
CA LEU A 223 12.15 7.32 4.18
C LEU A 223 10.96 7.63 5.09
N ASN A 224 10.60 8.90 5.26
CA ASN A 224 9.50 9.32 6.15
C ASN A 224 8.16 8.67 5.75
N ARG A 225 7.90 8.52 4.45
CA ARG A 225 6.69 7.82 3.99
C ARG A 225 6.76 6.33 4.27
N ALA A 226 7.92 5.70 4.07
CA ALA A 226 8.11 4.29 4.34
C ALA A 226 7.95 3.99 5.85
N GLU A 227 8.62 4.76 6.70
CA GLU A 227 8.51 4.69 8.17
C GLU A 227 7.05 4.88 8.61
N HIS A 228 6.37 5.92 8.12
CA HIS A 228 4.97 6.17 8.45
C HIS A 228 4.08 4.97 8.12
N HIS A 229 4.25 4.37 6.94
CA HIS A 229 3.51 3.19 6.54
C HIS A 229 3.78 2.00 7.49
N VAL A 230 5.05 1.71 7.79
CA VAL A 230 5.45 0.59 8.66
C VAL A 230 4.96 0.79 10.09
N ILE A 231 5.19 1.98 10.67
CA ILE A 231 4.74 2.32 12.02
C ILE A 231 3.23 2.21 12.13
N ARG A 232 2.47 2.72 11.16
CA ARG A 232 1.00 2.60 11.15
C ARG A 232 0.56 1.15 11.16
N ALA A 233 1.20 0.30 10.36
CA ALA A 233 0.86 -1.11 10.29
C ALA A 233 1.23 -1.88 11.58
N MET A 234 2.27 -1.43 12.29
CA MET A 234 2.69 -2.01 13.57
C MET A 234 1.98 -1.42 14.79
N LEU A 235 1.34 -0.25 14.67
CA LEU A 235 0.72 0.45 15.80
C LEU A 235 -0.33 -0.37 16.55
N PRO A 236 -1.16 -1.22 15.91
CA PRO A 236 -2.02 -2.16 16.61
C PRO A 236 -1.22 -3.09 17.54
N LEU A 237 -0.12 -3.68 17.07
CA LEU A 237 0.74 -4.58 17.86
C LEU A 237 1.37 -3.85 19.06
N VAL A 238 1.82 -2.60 18.86
CA VAL A 238 2.41 -1.77 19.92
C VAL A 238 1.38 -1.39 21.00
N ARG A 239 0.15 -1.03 20.61
CA ARG A 239 -0.95 -0.71 21.54
C ARG A 239 -1.35 -1.94 22.38
N MET A 240 -1.49 -3.09 21.72
CA MET A 240 -1.79 -4.34 22.40
C MET A 240 -0.72 -4.72 23.44
N ARG A 241 0.58 -4.62 23.11
CA ARG A 241 1.66 -4.87 24.08
C ARG A 241 1.72 -3.87 25.23
N SER A 242 1.23 -2.65 25.04
CA SER A 242 1.19 -1.63 26.09
C SER A 242 -0.10 -1.68 26.94
N GLY A 243 -0.97 -2.67 26.73
CA GLY A 243 -2.24 -2.79 27.43
C GLY A 243 -3.26 -1.70 27.07
N ARG A 244 -2.99 -0.96 25.98
CA ARG A 244 -3.93 0.05 25.46
C ARG A 244 -4.92 -0.66 24.53
N PRO A 245 -6.23 -0.38 24.64
CA PRO A 245 -7.20 -0.98 23.75
C PRO A 245 -6.82 -0.70 22.29
N PRO A 246 -7.02 -1.67 21.36
CA PRO A 246 -6.82 -1.43 19.95
C PRO A 246 -7.68 -0.23 19.56
N ALA A 247 -7.08 0.78 18.92
CA ALA A 247 -7.93 1.65 18.11
C ALA A 247 -8.48 0.77 17.00
N GLU A 248 -9.79 0.84 16.83
CA GLU A 248 -10.66 0.06 15.96
C GLU A 248 -9.97 -0.30 14.63
N ALA A 249 -10.01 -1.57 14.20
CA ALA A 249 -9.35 -2.01 12.97
C ALA A 249 -9.82 -1.21 11.75
N LEU A 250 -8.95 -1.06 10.74
CA LEU A 250 -9.31 -0.37 9.50
C LEU A 250 -10.23 -1.27 8.67
N GLU A 251 -11.51 -0.96 8.62
CA GLU A 251 -12.50 -1.66 7.82
C GLU A 251 -12.68 -0.97 6.47
N VAL A 252 -12.74 -1.77 5.39
CA VAL A 252 -12.94 -1.26 4.03
C VAL A 252 -14.31 -1.68 3.53
N TYR A 253 -15.15 -0.71 3.23
CA TYR A 253 -16.45 -0.91 2.59
C TYR A 253 -16.38 -0.42 1.16
N SER A 254 -17.13 -1.05 0.25
CA SER A 254 -17.16 -0.60 -1.13
C SER A 254 -18.47 -0.89 -1.83
N LYS A 255 -18.85 0.03 -2.73
CA LYS A 255 -20.04 -0.14 -3.56
C LYS A 255 -19.87 0.59 -4.89
N PHE A 256 -20.40 0.00 -5.95
CA PHE A 256 -20.35 0.60 -7.29
C PHE A 256 -21.36 1.75 -7.42
N SER A 257 -20.89 2.93 -7.85
CA SER A 257 -21.75 4.05 -8.26
C SER A 257 -21.93 4.02 -9.78
N ARG A 258 -23.19 3.98 -10.22
CA ARG A 258 -23.54 4.05 -11.65
C ARG A 258 -23.30 5.44 -12.22
N GLU A 259 -23.45 6.46 -11.38
CA GLU A 259 -23.27 7.87 -11.73
C GLU A 259 -21.82 8.14 -12.10
N LEU A 260 -20.88 7.63 -11.30
CA LEU A 260 -19.45 7.78 -11.58
C LEU A 260 -18.94 6.72 -12.56
N GLY A 261 -19.54 5.52 -12.57
CA GLY A 261 -18.99 4.35 -13.26
C GLY A 261 -17.77 3.77 -12.53
N LEU A 262 -17.70 3.97 -11.20
CA LEU A 262 -16.57 3.62 -10.35
C LEU A 262 -17.07 3.04 -9.03
N TYR A 263 -16.23 2.23 -8.38
CA TYR A 263 -16.42 1.83 -6.99
C TYR A 263 -16.04 3.00 -6.09
N VAL A 264 -16.94 3.34 -5.16
CA VAL A 264 -16.64 4.19 -4.01
C VAL A 264 -16.18 3.26 -2.88
N GLN A 265 -14.96 3.46 -2.42
CA GLN A 265 -14.35 2.74 -1.31
C GLN A 265 -14.32 3.66 -0.09
N LEU A 266 -14.79 3.16 1.04
CA LEU A 266 -14.79 3.84 2.33
C LEU A 266 -13.86 3.06 3.27
N GLU A 267 -12.88 3.74 3.85
CA GLU A 267 -12.04 3.21 4.91
C GLU A 267 -12.48 3.81 6.24
N VAL A 268 -12.77 2.95 7.21
CA VAL A 268 -13.29 3.32 8.52
C VAL A 268 -12.35 2.80 9.60
N LEU A 269 -11.90 3.68 10.48
CA LEU A 269 -11.21 3.33 11.71
C LEU A 269 -12.24 3.50 12.84
N GLY A 270 -12.94 2.39 13.08
CA GLY A 270 -14.18 2.20 13.84
C GLY A 270 -15.26 3.26 13.70
N ASP A 271 -15.31 4.32 14.49
CA ASP A 271 -16.37 5.34 14.33
C ASP A 271 -16.02 6.47 13.35
N ARG A 272 -14.79 6.49 12.80
CA ARG A 272 -14.28 7.59 11.96
C ARG A 272 -13.89 7.15 10.57
N VAL A 273 -14.16 8.02 9.59
CA VAL A 273 -13.68 7.84 8.22
C VAL A 273 -12.19 8.18 8.14
N ALA A 274 -11.39 7.17 7.83
CA ALA A 274 -9.95 7.30 7.58
C ALA A 274 -9.62 7.58 6.11
N GLY A 275 -10.53 7.22 5.19
CA GLY A 275 -10.33 7.44 3.77
C GLY A 275 -11.57 7.20 2.92
N VAL A 276 -11.59 7.83 1.76
CA VAL A 276 -12.58 7.60 0.69
C VAL A 276 -11.83 7.63 -0.63
N ARG A 277 -11.98 6.59 -1.43
CA ARG A 277 -11.29 6.43 -2.72
C ARG A 277 -12.26 6.00 -3.82
N LEU A 278 -11.84 6.26 -5.05
CA LEU A 278 -12.53 5.81 -6.25
C LEU A 278 -11.65 4.78 -6.97
N ALA A 279 -12.26 3.71 -7.47
CA ALA A 279 -11.54 2.64 -8.15
C ALA A 279 -12.36 2.03 -9.30
N ARG A 280 -11.69 1.46 -10.31
CA ARG A 280 -12.36 0.77 -11.43
C ARG A 280 -12.89 -0.61 -11.07
N SER A 281 -12.35 -1.22 -10.04
CA SER A 281 -12.74 -2.56 -9.56
C SER A 281 -12.97 -2.54 -8.05
N ALA A 282 -13.80 -3.47 -7.57
CA ALA A 282 -13.96 -3.69 -6.15
C ALA A 282 -12.60 -4.03 -5.50
N PRO A 283 -12.30 -3.52 -4.30
CA PRO A 283 -11.15 -3.98 -3.53
C PRO A 283 -11.36 -5.45 -3.14
N LYS A 284 -10.28 -6.23 -3.15
CA LYS A 284 -10.33 -7.65 -2.83
C LYS A 284 -10.68 -7.94 -1.36
N GLU A 285 -10.46 -6.96 -0.50
CA GLU A 285 -10.61 -7.07 0.97
C GLU A 285 -11.76 -6.20 1.50
N SER A 286 -12.80 -5.99 0.70
CA SER A 286 -14.01 -5.29 1.17
C SER A 286 -14.74 -6.15 2.20
N VAL A 287 -15.05 -5.58 3.37
CA VAL A 287 -15.93 -6.18 4.39
C VAL A 287 -17.35 -6.33 3.85
N GLY A 288 -17.79 -5.38 3.03
CA GLY A 288 -19.08 -5.42 2.36
C GLY A 288 -19.43 -4.09 1.71
N SER A 289 -20.71 -3.90 1.42
CA SER A 289 -21.25 -2.66 0.84
C SER A 289 -22.10 -1.82 1.80
N ASP A 290 -22.28 -2.32 3.02
CA ASP A 290 -23.30 -1.82 3.94
C ASP A 290 -22.64 -1.05 5.07
N HIS A 291 -22.57 0.27 4.92
CA HIS A 291 -22.09 1.20 5.94
C HIS A 291 -22.87 2.53 5.84
N PRO A 292 -23.31 3.15 6.96
CA PRO A 292 -24.13 4.36 6.93
C PRO A 292 -23.43 5.53 6.21
N TYR A 293 -22.14 5.76 6.47
CA TYR A 293 -21.39 6.80 5.74
C TYR A 293 -21.24 6.50 4.24
N LEU A 294 -21.06 5.22 3.85
CA LEU A 294 -20.96 4.87 2.44
C LEU A 294 -22.30 5.12 1.73
N ALA A 295 -23.42 4.78 2.37
CA ALA A 295 -24.75 5.08 1.85
C ALA A 295 -24.97 6.58 1.66
N ARG A 296 -24.59 7.41 2.65
CA ARG A 296 -24.66 8.88 2.54
C ARG A 296 -23.78 9.45 1.43
N ILE A 297 -22.53 8.98 1.32
CA ILE A 297 -21.62 9.41 0.25
C ILE A 297 -22.20 9.07 -1.13
N LEU A 298 -22.75 7.86 -1.30
CA LEU A 298 -23.38 7.47 -2.57
C LEU A 298 -24.64 8.29 -2.86
N GLU A 299 -25.44 8.58 -1.85
CA GLU A 299 -26.61 9.45 -1.98
C GLU A 299 -26.20 10.88 -2.37
N HIS A 300 -25.11 11.41 -1.80
CA HIS A 300 -24.51 12.67 -2.24
C HIS A 300 -24.02 12.59 -3.70
N VAL A 301 -23.32 11.53 -4.08
CA VAL A 301 -22.89 11.33 -5.49
C VAL A 301 -24.09 11.30 -6.45
N ARG A 302 -25.22 10.74 -6.00
CA ARG A 302 -26.46 10.65 -6.78
C ARG A 302 -27.21 11.98 -6.88
N THR A 303 -27.25 12.76 -5.80
CA THR A 303 -28.15 13.92 -5.68
C THR A 303 -27.46 15.27 -5.62
N GLY A 304 -26.20 15.31 -5.19
CA GLY A 304 -25.45 16.52 -4.87
C GLY A 304 -25.92 17.27 -3.62
N LYS A 305 -26.81 16.69 -2.79
CA LYS A 305 -27.56 17.44 -1.76
C LYS A 305 -27.03 17.35 -0.33
N ASP A 306 -26.41 16.24 0.06
CA ASP A 306 -25.85 16.09 1.42
C ASP A 306 -24.53 16.88 1.54
N ASP A 307 -24.25 17.55 2.65
CA ASP A 307 -23.01 18.32 2.82
C ASP A 307 -21.83 17.47 3.33
N LEU A 308 -22.11 16.29 3.92
CA LEU A 308 -21.13 15.34 4.47
C LEU A 308 -20.17 15.94 5.53
N THR A 309 -20.47 17.14 6.04
CA THR A 309 -19.58 17.91 6.93
C THR A 309 -19.53 17.36 8.35
N ASP A 310 -20.55 16.59 8.73
CA ASP A 310 -20.68 15.93 10.03
C ASP A 310 -19.99 14.55 10.10
N ILE A 311 -19.55 14.01 8.96
CA ILE A 311 -18.81 12.74 8.95
C ILE A 311 -17.51 12.92 9.75
N PRO A 312 -17.29 12.13 10.82
CA PRO A 312 -16.08 12.21 11.64
C PRO A 312 -14.88 11.68 10.84
N LEU A 313 -13.78 12.42 10.84
CA LEU A 313 -12.58 12.07 10.08
C LEU A 313 -11.40 11.73 11.00
N HIS A 314 -10.64 10.72 10.60
CA HIS A 314 -9.32 10.39 11.15
C HIS A 314 -8.25 10.58 10.07
N LEU A 315 -7.81 11.83 9.88
CA LEU A 315 -6.82 12.18 8.84
C LEU A 315 -5.39 12.12 9.38
N GLU A 316 -4.53 11.35 8.72
CA GLU A 316 -3.09 11.33 8.99
C GLU A 316 -2.36 12.16 7.93
N VAL A 317 -2.34 13.48 8.10
CA VAL A 317 -1.76 14.45 7.15
C VAL A 317 -0.92 15.50 7.87
N GLY A 318 -0.01 16.16 7.14
CA GLY A 318 0.81 17.22 7.72
C GLY A 318 -0.01 18.45 8.15
N PRO A 319 0.52 19.33 9.02
CA PRO A 319 -0.23 20.48 9.55
C PRO A 319 -0.81 21.41 8.47
N PHE A 320 -0.03 21.74 7.44
CA PHE A 320 -0.51 22.57 6.33
C PHE A 320 -1.54 21.84 5.46
N GLU A 321 -1.36 20.54 5.21
CA GLU A 321 -2.35 19.75 4.48
C GLU A 321 -3.66 19.71 5.26
N ARG A 322 -3.62 19.56 6.59
CA ARG A 322 -4.79 19.63 7.46
C ARG A 322 -5.53 20.96 7.35
N GLU A 323 -4.83 22.09 7.46
CA GLU A 323 -5.43 23.42 7.26
C GLU A 323 -6.18 23.53 5.93
N VAL A 324 -5.58 23.03 4.85
CA VAL A 324 -6.21 23.02 3.52
C VAL A 324 -7.42 22.11 3.49
N LEU A 325 -7.30 20.87 3.95
CA LEU A 325 -8.39 19.88 3.91
C LEU A 325 -9.58 20.31 4.76
N ASP A 326 -9.34 20.91 5.93
CA ASP A 326 -10.39 21.46 6.79
C ASP A 326 -11.11 22.63 6.09
N PHE A 327 -10.37 23.52 5.42
CA PHE A 327 -10.95 24.58 4.60
C PHE A 327 -11.81 24.01 3.45
N LEU A 328 -11.39 22.94 2.79
CA LEU A 328 -12.17 22.35 1.70
C LEU A 328 -13.55 21.91 2.16
N ARG A 329 -13.68 21.39 3.39
CA ARG A 329 -14.97 20.95 3.95
C ARG A 329 -15.95 22.10 4.17
N THR A 330 -15.49 23.34 4.24
CA THR A 330 -16.37 24.51 4.40
C THR A 330 -16.97 25.00 3.08
N ILE A 331 -16.57 24.44 1.93
CA ILE A 331 -17.07 24.84 0.61
C ILE A 331 -18.40 24.13 0.37
N PRO A 332 -19.55 24.82 0.26
CA PRO A 332 -20.85 24.17 0.05
C PRO A 332 -20.96 23.46 -1.30
N ALA A 333 -21.87 22.48 -1.40
CA ALA A 333 -22.24 21.90 -2.68
C ALA A 333 -22.75 22.98 -3.65
N GLY A 334 -22.37 22.86 -4.92
CA GLY A 334 -22.77 23.80 -5.97
C GLY A 334 -21.86 25.04 -6.07
N GLN A 335 -20.92 25.22 -5.14
CA GLN A 335 -19.94 26.31 -5.17
C GLN A 335 -18.55 25.81 -5.57
N THR A 336 -17.78 26.67 -6.22
CA THR A 336 -16.38 26.42 -6.56
C THR A 336 -15.47 27.52 -6.02
N VAL A 337 -14.21 27.18 -5.75
CA VAL A 337 -13.19 28.11 -5.26
C VAL A 337 -11.89 27.89 -6.03
N THR A 338 -11.07 28.92 -6.16
CA THR A 338 -9.76 28.76 -6.82
C THR A 338 -8.64 28.40 -5.84
N TYR A 339 -7.62 27.69 -6.30
CA TYR A 339 -6.43 27.36 -5.49
C TYR A 339 -5.78 28.59 -4.83
N GLY A 340 -5.71 29.71 -5.55
CA GLY A 340 -5.16 30.95 -5.02
C GLY A 340 -6.05 31.64 -4.00
N GLU A 341 -7.36 31.47 -4.12
CA GLU A 341 -8.30 31.98 -3.14
C GLU A 341 -8.24 31.21 -1.81
N ILE A 342 -8.11 29.89 -1.86
CA ILE A 342 -7.83 29.06 -0.66
C ILE A 342 -6.54 29.54 0.00
N ALA A 343 -5.45 29.65 -0.77
CA ALA A 343 -4.15 30.08 -0.26
C ALA A 343 -4.23 31.45 0.44
N ARG A 344 -4.96 32.40 -0.14
CA ARG A 344 -5.20 33.73 0.44
C ARG A 344 -6.03 33.65 1.73
N ARG A 345 -7.11 32.85 1.76
CA ARG A 345 -7.97 32.71 2.94
C ARG A 345 -7.26 32.01 4.11
N LEU A 346 -6.28 31.16 3.81
CA LEU A 346 -5.37 30.56 4.81
C LEU A 346 -4.20 31.48 5.21
N GLY A 347 -4.20 32.76 4.80
CA GLY A 347 -3.14 33.71 5.16
C GLY A 347 -1.79 33.46 4.46
N ARG A 348 -1.77 32.65 3.39
CA ARG A 348 -0.56 32.26 2.65
C ARG A 348 -0.66 32.67 1.17
N PRO A 349 -0.76 33.97 0.85
CA PRO A 349 -0.84 34.45 -0.53
C PRO A 349 0.41 34.00 -1.31
N GLY A 350 0.23 33.15 -2.33
CA GLY A 350 1.32 32.54 -3.09
C GLY A 350 1.42 31.01 -2.96
N ALA A 351 0.76 30.42 -1.97
CA ALA A 351 0.78 28.97 -1.73
C ALA A 351 -0.13 28.14 -2.65
N SER A 352 -0.62 28.67 -3.78
CA SER A 352 -1.57 28.00 -4.68
C SER A 352 -1.10 26.61 -5.13
N ARG A 353 0.19 26.44 -5.42
CA ARG A 353 0.78 25.14 -5.81
C ARG A 353 0.80 24.15 -4.64
N ALA A 354 1.07 24.64 -3.43
CA ALA A 354 1.06 23.82 -2.21
C ALA A 354 -0.38 23.37 -1.88
N VAL A 355 -1.37 24.26 -2.04
CA VAL A 355 -2.80 23.91 -1.95
C VAL A 355 -3.15 22.83 -2.99
N GLY A 356 -2.71 22.99 -4.25
CA GLY A 356 -2.91 21.96 -5.28
C GLY A 356 -2.31 20.60 -4.92
N THR A 357 -1.14 20.59 -4.26
CA THR A 357 -0.50 19.37 -3.76
C THR A 357 -1.29 18.74 -2.62
N ALA A 358 -1.83 19.53 -1.70
CA ALA A 358 -2.70 19.05 -0.63
C ALA A 358 -4.01 18.46 -1.19
N CYS A 359 -4.65 19.13 -2.16
CA CYS A 359 -5.82 18.60 -2.87
C CYS A 359 -5.54 17.26 -3.57
N ALA A 360 -4.36 17.12 -4.19
CA ALA A 360 -3.94 15.89 -4.87
C ALA A 360 -3.67 14.72 -3.90
N ARG A 361 -3.40 15.02 -2.62
CA ARG A 361 -3.15 14.05 -1.55
C ARG A 361 -4.36 13.86 -0.63
N ASN A 362 -5.53 14.38 -0.99
CA ASN A 362 -6.74 14.24 -0.21
C ASN A 362 -7.07 12.75 0.02
N PRO A 363 -7.04 12.26 1.28
CA PRO A 363 -7.28 10.85 1.57
C PRO A 363 -8.77 10.48 1.58
N ALA A 364 -9.68 11.46 1.68
CA ALA A 364 -11.12 11.25 1.80
C ALA A 364 -11.88 12.07 0.75
N VAL A 365 -11.74 11.70 -0.52
CA VAL A 365 -12.41 12.40 -1.63
C VAL A 365 -13.94 12.35 -1.50
N ILE A 366 -14.65 13.28 -2.12
CA ILE A 366 -16.11 13.51 -1.95
C ILE A 366 -16.45 14.08 -0.57
N VAL A 367 -16.06 13.40 0.52
CA VAL A 367 -16.27 13.88 1.91
C VAL A 367 -15.46 15.15 2.18
N ILE A 368 -14.21 15.17 1.72
CA ILE A 368 -13.40 16.38 1.58
C ILE A 368 -13.48 16.77 0.10
N PRO A 369 -14.22 17.84 -0.25
CA PRO A 369 -14.67 18.07 -1.61
C PRO A 369 -13.61 18.79 -2.47
N CYS A 370 -12.46 18.17 -2.70
CA CYS A 370 -11.40 18.76 -3.53
C CYS A 370 -11.81 18.92 -5.01
N HIS A 371 -12.88 18.27 -5.46
CA HIS A 371 -13.50 18.48 -6.78
C HIS A 371 -14.11 19.88 -6.94
N ARG A 372 -14.41 20.59 -5.85
CA ARG A 372 -14.90 21.99 -5.86
C ARG A 372 -13.79 23.03 -6.10
N VAL A 373 -12.52 22.60 -6.18
CA VAL A 373 -11.38 23.52 -6.39
C VAL A 373 -11.03 23.61 -7.88
N VAL A 374 -11.12 24.79 -8.47
CA VAL A 374 -10.91 25.02 -9.91
C VAL A 374 -9.72 25.94 -10.18
N PRO A 375 -9.09 25.87 -11.37
CA PRO A 375 -8.06 26.82 -11.75
C PRO A 375 -8.64 28.23 -11.98
N LYS A 376 -7.82 29.27 -11.75
CA LYS A 376 -8.22 30.67 -12.00
C LYS A 376 -8.48 30.97 -13.49
N SER A 377 -7.82 30.24 -14.39
CA SER A 377 -7.96 30.36 -15.84
C SER A 377 -9.32 29.86 -16.38
N GLY A 378 -10.17 29.33 -15.50
CA GLY A 378 -11.40 28.65 -15.90
C GLY A 378 -11.18 27.22 -16.36
N GLY A 379 -12.29 26.54 -16.64
CA GLY A 379 -12.35 25.11 -16.90
C GLY A 379 -12.23 24.26 -15.63
N LEU A 380 -12.15 22.95 -15.84
CA LEU A 380 -12.26 21.96 -14.76
C LEU A 380 -10.95 21.76 -13.99
N GLY A 381 -9.80 21.91 -14.68
CA GLY A 381 -8.49 21.54 -14.16
C GLY A 381 -8.32 20.04 -13.92
N ASN A 382 -7.20 19.68 -13.30
CA ASN A 382 -6.89 18.28 -12.98
C ASN A 382 -7.68 17.78 -11.75
N TYR A 383 -7.78 16.45 -11.66
CA TYR A 383 -8.31 15.74 -10.51
C TYR A 383 -7.50 14.45 -10.32
N SER A 384 -6.97 14.25 -9.12
CA SER A 384 -6.03 13.15 -8.85
C SER A 384 -6.71 11.81 -8.57
N SER A 385 -8.01 11.81 -8.32
CA SER A 385 -8.79 10.59 -8.09
C SER A 385 -9.05 9.82 -9.39
N GLU A 386 -9.40 8.53 -9.26
CA GLU A 386 -9.71 7.67 -10.41
C GLU A 386 -10.81 8.27 -11.31
N GLY A 387 -10.64 8.08 -12.63
CA GLY A 387 -11.47 8.72 -13.67
C GLY A 387 -11.10 10.19 -13.94
N GLY A 388 -10.23 10.79 -13.13
CA GLY A 388 -9.60 12.08 -13.43
C GLY A 388 -10.61 13.22 -13.59
N PRO A 389 -10.35 14.18 -14.50
CA PRO A 389 -11.23 15.33 -14.72
C PRO A 389 -12.69 14.92 -14.99
N GLU A 390 -12.97 13.82 -15.68
CA GLU A 390 -14.35 13.37 -15.95
C GLU A 390 -15.14 13.12 -14.66
N THR A 391 -14.54 12.46 -13.67
CA THR A 391 -15.16 12.25 -12.35
C THR A 391 -15.47 13.57 -11.67
N LYS A 392 -14.55 14.54 -11.74
CA LYS A 392 -14.75 15.89 -11.18
C LYS A 392 -15.92 16.61 -11.83
N ARG A 393 -16.05 16.50 -13.15
CA ARG A 393 -17.18 17.06 -13.92
C ARG A 393 -18.50 16.50 -13.42
N LYS A 394 -18.63 15.17 -13.38
CA LYS A 394 -19.84 14.49 -12.92
C LYS A 394 -20.27 14.91 -11.52
N LEU A 395 -19.33 15.03 -10.58
CA LEU A 395 -19.61 15.49 -9.21
C LEU A 395 -20.13 16.93 -9.20
N LEU A 396 -19.46 17.85 -9.90
CA LEU A 396 -19.87 19.26 -9.98
C LEU A 396 -21.25 19.42 -10.64
N GLU A 397 -21.52 18.69 -11.72
CA GLU A 397 -22.81 18.70 -12.41
C GLU A 397 -23.95 18.20 -11.50
N ARG A 398 -23.71 17.15 -10.70
CA ARG A 398 -24.69 16.63 -9.73
C ARG A 398 -24.98 17.61 -8.61
N GLU A 399 -23.98 18.38 -8.20
CA GLU A 399 -24.15 19.47 -7.23
C GLU A 399 -24.79 20.74 -7.82
N GLY A 400 -25.02 20.80 -9.15
CA GLY A 400 -25.53 21.99 -9.82
C GLY A 400 -24.50 23.14 -9.91
N ALA A 401 -23.21 22.84 -9.76
CA ALA A 401 -22.14 23.85 -9.84
C ALA A 401 -21.91 24.29 -11.29
N ARG A 402 -21.78 25.59 -11.52
CA ARG A 402 -21.33 26.12 -12.81
C ARG A 402 -19.81 26.01 -12.90
N ILE A 403 -19.33 25.31 -13.93
CA ILE A 403 -17.90 25.30 -14.26
C ILE A 403 -17.59 26.63 -14.96
N PRO A 404 -16.64 27.44 -14.46
CA PRO A 404 -16.29 28.70 -15.12
C PRO A 404 -15.76 28.45 -16.53
N ASP A 405 -16.21 29.23 -17.51
CA ASP A 405 -15.69 29.16 -18.88
C ASP A 405 -14.18 29.42 -18.91
N VAL A 406 -13.48 28.76 -19.83
CA VAL A 406 -12.05 29.02 -20.06
C VAL A 406 -11.93 30.45 -20.55
N SER A 407 -11.26 31.32 -19.79
CA SER A 407 -10.99 32.67 -20.25
C SER A 407 -10.11 32.58 -21.50
N VAL A 408 -10.58 33.10 -22.63
CA VAL A 408 -9.81 33.24 -23.87
C VAL A 408 -8.74 34.32 -23.66
N ALA A 409 -7.71 33.98 -22.89
CA ALA A 409 -6.54 34.83 -22.62
C ALA A 409 -5.25 34.05 -22.91
N ALA A 410 -5.28 33.26 -23.99
CA ALA A 410 -4.14 32.48 -24.47
C ALA A 410 -4.09 32.42 -26.02
N SER A 411 -4.60 33.44 -26.72
CA SER A 411 -4.42 33.58 -28.17
C SER A 411 -3.32 34.57 -28.57
N GLU A 412 -2.58 35.17 -27.63
CA GLU A 412 -1.48 36.09 -27.93
C GLU A 412 -0.21 35.77 -27.12
N MET A 413 0.27 34.54 -27.25
CA MET A 413 1.71 34.25 -27.11
C MET A 413 2.12 33.43 -28.33
N GLU A 414 2.17 34.13 -29.45
CA GLU A 414 2.91 33.71 -30.64
C GLU A 414 4.35 33.40 -30.19
N ASN A 415 4.73 32.14 -30.31
CA ASN A 415 6.02 31.59 -29.91
C ASN A 415 7.13 32.14 -30.83
N PRO A 416 8.00 33.08 -30.40
CA PRO A 416 9.06 33.58 -31.25
C PRO A 416 10.30 32.75 -30.98
N ARG A 417 10.33 31.49 -31.44
CA ARG A 417 11.53 30.63 -31.45
C ARG A 417 11.31 29.37 -32.29
N ASN A 418 11.34 29.50 -33.61
CA ASN A 418 11.95 28.50 -34.50
C ASN A 418 12.19 29.06 -35.94
N PRO A 419 13.40 29.52 -36.29
CA PRO A 419 13.72 29.95 -37.64
C PRO A 419 14.28 28.77 -38.45
N ALA A 420 13.46 27.77 -38.78
CA ALA A 420 13.85 26.72 -39.72
C ALA A 420 12.64 25.93 -40.21
N LYS A 421 11.98 26.43 -41.27
CA LYS A 421 11.33 25.65 -42.35
C LYS A 421 10.55 26.58 -43.28
N ARG A 422 11.27 27.29 -44.15
CA ARG A 422 10.74 27.87 -45.39
C ARG A 422 11.74 27.61 -46.50
N SER A 423 11.68 26.43 -47.12
CA SER A 423 12.09 26.23 -48.51
C SER A 423 11.70 24.84 -48.99
N ALA A 424 10.53 24.74 -49.63
CA ALA A 424 10.29 23.76 -50.68
C ALA A 424 9.23 24.38 -51.60
N ARG A 425 9.69 25.21 -52.55
CA ARG A 425 8.91 25.53 -53.75
C ARG A 425 8.92 24.29 -54.65
N PRO A 426 7.81 23.97 -55.34
CA PRO A 426 7.83 22.96 -56.39
C PRO A 426 8.53 23.52 -57.63
N ARG A 427 9.36 22.71 -58.29
CA ARG A 427 9.82 22.96 -59.66
C ARG A 427 8.84 22.30 -60.63
N SER A 428 8.36 23.06 -61.61
CA SER A 428 8.02 22.54 -62.93
C SER A 428 8.23 23.65 -63.96
N THR A 429 9.01 23.29 -65.00
CA THR A 429 9.41 24.04 -66.22
C THR A 429 10.28 25.27 -66.05
#